data_AF-A0A353T3I8-F1
#
_entry.id   AF-A0A353T3I8-F1
#
_cell.length_a   1.000
_cell.length_b   1.000
_cell.length_c   1.000
_cell.angle_alpha   90.00
_cell.angle_beta   90.00
_cell.angle_gamma   90.00
#
_symmetry.space_group_name_H-M   'P 1'
#
loop_
_entity.id
_entity.type
_entity.pdbx_description
1 polymer ?
#
loop_
_entity_poly.entity_id
_entity_poly.type
_entity_poly.pdbx_seq_one_letter_code
_entity_poly.pdbx_strand_id
1 'polypeptide(L)' 'MEFNTQDMNRMSQIARQMQGKSEDEVVRELARMIRSGEGGLTPAKAEQMLRTVLPMLNNEQRRKIQKLIRELQ' A
#
# COMPACT_ATOMS: atom_id res chain seq x y z
N MET A 1 2.99 12.85 -15.86
CA MET A 1 3.48 11.59 -15.27
C MET A 1 3.55 10.57 -16.38
N GLU A 2 4.74 10.27 -16.90
CA GLU A 2 4.94 9.16 -17.83
C GLU A 2 4.94 7.87 -17.01
N PHE A 3 3.79 7.19 -16.93
CA PHE A 3 3.73 5.87 -16.32
C PHE A 3 4.38 4.87 -17.27
N ASN A 4 5.53 4.32 -16.88
CA ASN A 4 6.24 3.28 -17.64
C ASN A 4 5.40 1.99 -17.61
N THR A 5 5.34 1.25 -18.72
CA THR A 5 4.71 -0.09 -18.84
C THR A 5 5.17 -1.05 -17.74
N GLN A 6 6.41 -0.89 -17.26
CA GLN A 6 6.95 -1.64 -16.14
C GLN A 6 6.21 -1.38 -14.81
N ASP A 7 5.82 -0.13 -14.54
CA ASP A 7 5.08 0.25 -13.34
C ASP A 7 3.64 -0.27 -13.39
N MET A 8 3.00 -0.23 -14.56
CA MET A 8 1.67 -0.85 -14.76
C MET A 8 1.69 -2.36 -14.55
N ASN A 9 2.73 -3.05 -15.02
CA ASN A 9 2.86 -4.50 -14.82
C ASN A 9 3.02 -4.86 -13.34
N ARG A 10 3.82 -4.09 -12.59
CA ARG A 10 3.98 -4.27 -11.14
C ARG A 10 2.68 -4.02 -10.39
N MET A 11 1.98 -2.93 -10.68
CA MET A 11 0.67 -2.66 -10.07
C MET A 11 -0.35 -3.77 -10.37
N SER A 12 -0.33 -4.29 -11.60
CA SER A 12 -1.22 -5.38 -12.02
C SER A 12 -0.89 -6.72 -11.35
N GLN A 13 0.38 -6.97 -11.03
CA GLN A 13 0.78 -8.15 -10.25
C GLN A 13 0.37 -8.02 -8.79
N ILE A 14 0.58 -6.84 -8.19
CA ILE A 14 0.16 -6.55 -6.81
C ILE A 14 -1.36 -6.70 -6.70
N ALA A 15 -2.13 -6.08 -7.60
CA ALA A 15 -3.58 -6.18 -7.61
C ALA A 15 -4.08 -7.63 -7.72
N ARG A 16 -3.44 -8.45 -8.57
CA ARG A 16 -3.75 -9.88 -8.68
C ARG A 16 -3.44 -10.66 -7.40
N GLN A 17 -2.34 -10.35 -6.72
CA GLN A 17 -1.97 -10.98 -5.45
C GLN A 17 -2.93 -10.60 -4.31
N MET A 18 -3.63 -9.47 -4.41
CA MET A 18 -4.63 -9.03 -3.42
C MET A 18 -6.04 -9.54 -3.71
N GLN A 19 -6.29 -10.07 -4.90
CA GLN A 19 -7.61 -10.56 -5.29
C GLN A 19 -7.99 -11.79 -4.48
N GLY A 20 -9.17 -11.78 -3.85
CA GLY A 20 -9.67 -12.89 -3.03
C GLY A 20 -9.13 -12.93 -1.59
N LYS A 21 -8.18 -12.05 -1.22
CA LYS A 21 -7.70 -11.89 0.15
C LYS A 21 -8.65 -11.03 0.97
N SER A 22 -8.79 -11.34 2.25
CA SER A 22 -9.46 -10.46 3.20
C SER A 22 -8.71 -9.14 3.36
N GLU A 23 -9.40 -8.10 3.81
CA GLU A 23 -8.80 -6.77 4.03
C GLU A 23 -7.56 -6.83 4.92
N ASP A 24 -7.60 -7.60 6.01
CA ASP A 24 -6.48 -7.72 6.94
C ASP A 24 -5.28 -8.47 6.31
N GLU A 25 -5.54 -9.43 5.41
CA GLU A 25 -4.48 -10.08 4.64
C GLU A 25 -3.82 -9.12 3.64
N VAL A 26 -4.62 -8.30 2.95
CA VAL A 26 -4.10 -7.26 2.04
C VAL A 26 -3.22 -6.26 2.80
N VAL A 27 -3.66 -5.80 3.97
CA VAL A 27 -2.88 -4.88 4.81
C VAL A 27 -1.55 -5.50 5.23
N ARG A 28 -1.53 -6.75 5.69
CA ARG A 28 -0.30 -7.45 6.10
C ARG A 28 0.65 -7.66 4.94
N GLU A 29 0.16 -8.00 3.76
CA GLU A 29 1.00 -8.21 2.58
C GLU A 29 1.62 -6.89 2.11
N LEU A 30 0.84 -5.81 2.05
CA LEU A 30 1.34 -4.47 1.72
C LEU A 30 2.41 -4.01 2.71
N ALA A 31 2.18 -4.22 4.01
CA ALA A 31 3.17 -3.90 5.05
C ALA A 31 4.47 -4.69 4.85
N ARG A 32 4.37 -5.99 4.51
CA ARG A 32 5.55 -6.83 4.20
C ARG A 32 6.33 -6.30 3.00
N MET A 33 5.65 -5.96 1.91
CA MET A 33 6.29 -5.41 0.69
C MET A 33 7.01 -4.10 0.97
N ILE A 34 6.38 -3.21 1.76
CA ILE A 34 6.99 -1.94 2.15
C ILE A 34 8.21 -2.16 3.06
N ARG A 35 8.14 -3.11 4.01
CA ARG A 35 9.26 -3.44 4.91
C ARG A 35 10.43 -4.12 4.17
N SER A 36 10.15 -4.92 3.14
CA SER A 36 11.19 -5.56 2.31
C SER A 36 11.85 -4.61 1.32
N GLY A 37 11.33 -3.38 1.15
CA GLY A 37 11.78 -2.44 0.14
C GLY A 37 11.33 -2.82 -1.28
N GLU A 38 10.42 -3.80 -1.40
CA GLU A 38 9.86 -4.23 -2.66
C GLU A 38 9.05 -3.10 -3.30
N GLY A 39 9.28 -2.85 -4.59
CA GLY A 39 8.71 -1.68 -5.27
C GLY A 39 9.40 -0.35 -4.95
N GLY A 40 10.52 -0.35 -4.23
CA GLY A 40 11.34 0.85 -3.97
C GLY A 40 10.76 1.79 -2.92
N LEU A 41 9.87 1.29 -2.06
CA LEU A 41 9.25 2.05 -0.99
C LEU A 41 9.85 1.64 0.36
N THR A 42 10.40 2.59 1.12
CA THR A 42 10.77 2.35 2.52
C THR A 42 9.57 2.58 3.44
N PRO A 43 9.55 1.99 4.65
CA PRO A 43 8.48 2.24 5.62
C PRO A 43 8.23 3.73 5.89
N ALA A 44 9.29 4.52 6.09
CA ALA A 44 9.17 5.95 6.32
C ALA A 44 8.55 6.70 5.13
N LYS A 45 8.95 6.35 3.89
CA LYS A 45 8.41 6.98 2.68
C LYS A 45 6.95 6.58 2.44
N ALA A 46 6.60 5.32 2.72
CA ALA A 46 5.24 4.84 2.67
C ALA A 46 4.35 5.57 3.68
N GLU A 47 4.79 5.67 4.94
CA GLU A 47 4.05 6.39 5.99
C GLU A 47 3.78 7.84 5.59
N GLN A 48 4.79 8.55 5.07
CA GLN A 48 4.63 9.93 4.62
C GLN A 48 3.59 10.07 3.50
N MET A 49 3.61 9.16 2.52
CA MET A 49 2.63 9.13 1.43
C MET A 49 1.21 8.84 1.95
N LEU A 50 1.07 7.83 2.81
CA LEU A 50 -0.20 7.44 3.41
C LEU A 50 -0.81 8.56 4.26
N ARG A 51 0.01 9.29 5.03
CA ARG A 51 -0.40 10.49 5.78
C ARG A 51 -0.86 11.64 4.89
N THR A 52 -0.25 11.80 3.71
CA THR A 52 -0.62 12.85 2.74
C THR A 52 -1.99 12.59 2.12
N VAL A 53 -2.33 11.32 1.84
CA VAL A 53 -3.62 10.97 1.20
C VAL A 53 -4.78 10.83 2.19
N LEU A 54 -4.48 10.57 3.46
CA LEU A 54 -5.41 10.37 4.58
C LEU A 54 -6.59 11.37 4.67
N PRO A 55 -6.40 12.68 4.44
CA PRO A 55 -7.48 13.67 4.47
C PRO A 55 -8.51 13.51 3.34
N MET A 56 -8.10 12.94 2.21
CA MET A 56 -8.92 12.78 1.00
C MET A 56 -9.75 11.49 1.00
N LEU A 57 -9.59 10.65 2.02
CA LEU A 57 -10.24 9.35 2.12
C LEU A 57 -11.54 9.42 2.92
N ASN A 58 -12.49 8.57 2.55
CA ASN A 58 -13.69 8.35 3.35
C ASN A 58 -13.35 7.58 4.64
N ASN A 59 -14.31 7.50 5.58
CA ASN A 59 -14.09 6.88 6.88
C ASN A 59 -13.65 5.41 6.82
N GLU A 60 -14.15 4.65 5.85
CA GLU A 60 -13.80 3.25 5.68
C GLU A 60 -12.36 3.11 5.19
N GLN A 61 -12.02 3.80 4.10
CA GLN A 61 -10.67 3.85 3.53
C GLN A 61 -9.65 4.36 4.55
N ARG A 62 -10.00 5.40 5.33
CA ARG A 62 -9.17 5.96 6.40
C ARG A 62 -8.81 4.92 7.45
N ARG A 63 -9.77 4.10 7.89
CA ARG A 63 -9.51 3.01 8.86
C ARG A 63 -8.52 1.98 8.31
N LYS A 64 -8.65 1.62 7.03
CA LYS A 64 -7.75 0.66 6.36
C LYS A 64 -6.31 1.19 6.30
N ILE A 65 -6.15 2.46 5.91
CA ILE A 65 -4.84 3.10 5.84
C ILE A 65 -4.21 3.28 7.24
N GLN A 66 -5.02 3.57 8.26
CA GLN A 66 -4.53 3.61 9.64
C GLN A 66 -4.05 2.25 10.15
N LYS A 67 -4.74 1.15 9.81
CA LYS A 67 -4.26 -0.21 10.12
C LYS A 67 -2.91 -0.44 9.44
N LEU A 68 -2.78 -0.10 8.15
CA LEU A 68 -1.52 -0.24 7.42
C LEU A 68 -0.37 0.56 8.06
N ILE A 69 -0.60 1.80 8.47
CA ILE A 69 0.43 2.62 9.15
C ILE A 69 0.89 1.96 10.45
N ARG A 70 -0.01 1.38 11.25
CA ARG A 70 0.35 0.67 12.49
C ARG A 70 1.20 -0.56 12.22
N GLU A 71 0.91 -1.29 11.13
CA GLU A 71 1.70 -2.44 10.67
C GLU A 71 3.05 -2.04 10.06
N LEU A 72 3.36 -0.76 9.90
CA LEU A 72 4.68 -0.29 9.42
C LEU A 72 5.61 0.15 10.56
N GLN A 73 5.07 0.35 11.77
CA GLN A 73 5.84 0.58 13.00
C GLN A 73 6.51 -0.71 13.47
#